data_AF-A0A354P4I3-F1
#
_entry.id   AF-A0A354P4I3-F1
#
_cell.length_a   1.000
_cell.length_b   1.000
_cell.length_c   1.000
_cell.angle_alpha   90.00
_cell.angle_beta   90.00
_cell.angle_gamma   90.00
#
_symmetry.space_group_name_H-M   'P 1'
#
loop_
_entity.id
_entity.type
_entity.pdbx_description
1 polymer ?
#
loop_
_entity_poly.entity_id
_entity_poly.type
_entity_poly.pdbx_seq_one_letter_code
_entity_poly.pdbx_strand_id
1 'polypeptide(L)'
;MSVSDDSAFHVQWLRRNTEAGVLKVGFGVPATGDDVVRSAATAIESIDLYGGGVVLINGPMTLPAGFVIAHKVLHLFKAVAVYDPKMGGYLVVAVHGSQLKVGELVNESDFGLDATSESIQ
;
A
#
# COMPACT_ATOMS: atom_id res chain seq x y z
N MET A 1 -24.37 14.02 -1.03
CA MET A 1 -23.52 15.07 -0.43
C MET A 1 -22.09 14.67 -0.74
N SER A 2 -21.51 15.20 -1.82
CA SER A 2 -20.12 14.90 -2.20
C SER A 2 -19.22 15.71 -1.27
N VAL A 3 -18.58 15.05 -0.31
CA VAL A 3 -17.45 15.65 0.39
C VAL A 3 -16.36 15.81 -0.68
N SER A 4 -16.00 17.05 -1.02
CA SER A 4 -14.75 17.28 -1.72
C SER A 4 -13.64 16.79 -0.79
N ASP A 5 -13.01 15.67 -1.13
CA ASP A 5 -11.89 15.16 -0.35
C ASP A 5 -10.68 16.07 -0.65
N ASP A 6 -10.59 17.19 0.09
CA ASP A 6 -9.49 18.16 0.02
C ASP A 6 -8.19 17.60 0.64
N SER A 7 -8.05 16.29 0.75
CA SER A 7 -6.84 15.64 1.27
C SER A 7 -5.68 15.75 0.28
N ALA A 8 -4.47 15.96 0.82
CA ALA A 8 -3.23 15.99 0.04
C ALA A 8 -2.78 14.60 -0.42
N PHE A 9 -3.27 13.55 0.23
CA PHE A 9 -2.88 12.17 -0.01
C PHE A 9 -4.05 11.21 0.25
N HIS A 10 -4.14 10.18 -0.57
CA HIS A 10 -5.17 9.14 -0.45
C HIS A 10 -4.53 7.77 -0.39
N VAL A 11 -5.15 6.90 0.38
CA VAL A 11 -4.83 5.48 0.45
C VAL A 11 -6.17 4.74 0.36
N GLN A 12 -6.23 3.65 -0.40
CA GLN A 12 -7.40 2.78 -0.45
C GLN A 12 -7.00 1.36 -0.83
N TRP A 13 -7.81 0.38 -0.42
CA TRP A 13 -7.70 -0.96 -0.97
C TRP A 13 -8.05 -0.94 -2.46
N LEU A 14 -7.13 -1.41 -3.30
CA LEU A 14 -7.42 -1.69 -4.71
C LEU A 14 -8.00 -3.10 -4.85
N ARG A 15 -7.38 -4.07 -4.16
CA ARG A 15 -7.74 -5.49 -4.15
C ARG A 15 -7.32 -6.09 -2.80
N ARG A 16 -8.04 -7.09 -2.32
CA ARG A 16 -7.69 -7.81 -1.08
C ARG A 16 -8.31 -9.20 -1.04
N ASN A 17 -7.61 -10.12 -0.38
CA ASN A 17 -8.11 -11.39 0.12
C ASN A 17 -7.62 -11.60 1.56
N THR A 18 -7.85 -12.79 2.13
CA THR A 18 -7.50 -13.09 3.53
C THR A 18 -6.00 -13.11 3.82
N GLU A 19 -5.14 -13.29 2.81
CA GLU A 19 -3.69 -13.42 2.99
C GLU A 19 -2.90 -12.25 2.41
N ALA A 20 -3.46 -11.50 1.47
CA ALA A 20 -2.75 -10.47 0.76
C ALA A 20 -3.66 -9.33 0.31
N GLY A 21 -3.08 -8.15 0.07
CA GLY A 21 -3.81 -7.01 -0.48
C GLY A 21 -2.94 -6.01 -1.22
N VAL A 22 -3.57 -5.23 -2.09
CA VAL A 22 -2.96 -4.12 -2.82
C VAL A 22 -3.53 -2.81 -2.30
N LEU A 23 -2.69 -1.97 -1.72
CA LEU A 23 -2.99 -0.59 -1.39
C LEU A 23 -2.67 0.30 -2.59
N LYS A 24 -3.68 1.03 -3.06
CA LYS A 24 -3.48 2.12 -4.00
C LYS A 24 -3.23 3.40 -3.22
N VAL A 25 -2.13 4.08 -3.54
CA VAL A 25 -1.72 5.35 -2.94
C VAL A 25 -1.64 6.44 -4.00
N GLY A 26 -1.76 7.70 -3.59
CA GLY A 26 -1.61 8.80 -4.53
C GLY A 26 -1.77 10.18 -3.91
N PHE A 27 -1.29 11.19 -4.62
CA PHE A 27 -1.52 12.59 -4.28
C PHE A 27 -2.96 13.00 -4.58
N GLY A 28 -3.47 13.90 -3.75
CA GLY A 28 -4.73 14.62 -3.96
C GLY A 28 -4.45 16.05 -4.38
N VAL A 29 -4.87 17.02 -3.56
CA VAL A 29 -4.64 18.44 -3.83
C VAL A 29 -3.16 18.81 -3.69
N PRO A 30 -2.66 19.83 -4.42
CA PRO A 30 -1.30 20.34 -4.26
C PRO A 30 -1.00 20.74 -2.81
N ALA A 31 0.11 20.24 -2.26
CA ALA A 31 0.46 20.44 -0.86
C ALA A 31 1.98 20.42 -0.65
N THR A 32 2.43 20.91 0.51
CA THR A 32 3.83 20.83 0.92
C THR A 32 4.18 19.42 1.43
N GLY A 33 5.47 19.12 1.51
CA GLY A 33 5.92 17.78 1.92
C GLY A 33 5.45 17.36 3.31
N ASP A 34 5.35 18.30 4.25
CA ASP A 34 4.86 18.04 5.61
C ASP A 34 3.34 17.81 5.64
N ASP A 35 2.56 18.53 4.82
CA ASP A 35 1.13 18.28 4.65
C ASP A 35 0.87 16.89 4.04
N VAL A 36 1.64 16.50 3.02
CA VAL A 36 1.57 15.16 2.42
C VAL A 36 1.86 14.08 3.46
N VAL A 37 2.88 14.25 4.30
CA VAL A 37 3.25 13.26 5.33
C VAL A 37 2.15 13.13 6.39
N ARG A 38 1.62 14.25 6.88
CA ARG A 38 0.50 14.25 7.85
C ARG A 38 -0.75 13.62 7.24
N SER A 39 -1.07 13.99 5.99
CA SER A 39 -2.21 13.44 5.26
C SER A 39 -2.05 11.93 5.01
N ALA A 40 -0.87 11.45 4.63
CA ALA A 40 -0.60 10.01 4.48
C ALA A 40 -0.76 9.24 5.80
N ALA A 41 -0.31 9.82 6.93
CA ALA A 41 -0.51 9.23 8.25
C ALA A 41 -1.99 9.11 8.62
N THR A 42 -2.77 10.16 8.37
CA THR A 42 -4.24 10.13 8.59
C THR A 42 -4.93 9.16 7.64
N ALA A 43 -4.55 9.13 6.37
CA ALA A 43 -5.19 8.30 5.35
C ALA A 43 -4.96 6.80 5.58
N ILE A 44 -3.79 6.38 6.07
CA ILE A 44 -3.56 4.96 6.39
C ILE A 44 -4.27 4.53 7.68
N GLU A 45 -4.46 5.45 8.63
CA GLU A 45 -5.21 5.19 9.88
C GLU A 45 -6.72 5.08 9.67
N SER A 46 -7.25 5.70 8.62
CA SER A 46 -8.68 5.65 8.31
C SER A 46 -9.10 4.38 7.56
N ILE A 47 -8.14 3.55 7.12
CA ILE A 47 -8.42 2.28 6.46
C ILE A 47 -8.55 1.18 7.50
N ASP A 48 -9.56 0.34 7.32
CA ASP A 48 -9.66 -0.93 8.02
C ASP A 48 -8.56 -1.88 7.53
N LEU A 49 -7.43 -1.85 8.23
CA LEU A 49 -6.29 -2.71 7.98
C LEU A 49 -6.51 -4.04 8.70
N TYR A 50 -6.52 -5.12 7.92
CA TYR A 50 -6.44 -6.47 8.45
C TYR A 50 -4.97 -6.92 8.48
N GLY A 51 -4.64 -7.85 9.37
CA GLY A 51 -3.33 -8.51 9.35
C GLY A 51 -3.28 -9.60 8.27
N GLY A 52 -2.11 -9.84 7.68
CA GLY A 52 -1.99 -10.78 6.57
C GLY A 52 -0.57 -11.24 6.27
N GLY A 53 -0.44 -12.02 5.20
CA GLY A 53 0.84 -12.48 4.66
C GLY A 53 1.63 -11.36 3.99
N VAL A 54 1.04 -10.64 3.05
CA VAL A 54 1.74 -9.58 2.30
C VAL A 54 0.84 -8.41 1.94
N VAL A 55 1.40 -7.20 1.94
CA VAL A 55 0.75 -6.02 1.37
C VAL A 55 1.61 -5.42 0.26
N LEU A 56 0.96 -5.11 -0.85
CA LEU A 56 1.56 -4.50 -2.02
C LEU A 56 1.14 -3.03 -2.08
N ILE A 57 2.09 -2.10 -2.13
CA ILE A 57 1.83 -0.66 -2.22
C ILE A 57 2.04 -0.22 -3.67
N ASN A 58 0.99 0.35 -4.28
CA ASN A 58 1.00 0.80 -5.67
C ASN A 58 0.54 2.26 -5.79
N GLY A 59 1.42 3.11 -6.32
CA GLY A 59 1.06 4.46 -6.73
C GLY A 59 2.14 5.50 -6.45
N PRO A 60 1.97 6.73 -6.96
CA PRO A 60 2.92 7.80 -6.74
C PRO A 60 2.89 8.26 -5.28
N MET A 61 4.07 8.37 -4.68
CA MET A 61 4.23 8.89 -3.32
C MET A 61 5.61 9.52 -3.14
N THR A 62 5.72 10.47 -2.21
CA THR A 62 7.04 10.94 -1.78
C THR A 62 7.72 9.87 -0.93
N LEU A 63 9.05 9.90 -0.88
CA LEU A 63 9.81 8.97 -0.04
C LEU A 63 9.39 9.03 1.44
N PRO A 64 9.19 10.21 2.07
CA PRO A 64 8.70 10.29 3.45
C PRO A 64 7.30 9.69 3.66
N ALA A 65 6.36 9.92 2.73
CA ALA A 65 5.03 9.32 2.80
C ALA A 65 5.10 7.80 2.70
N GLY A 66 5.97 7.28 1.83
CA GLY A 66 6.22 5.84 1.72
C GLY A 66 6.71 5.21 3.03
N PHE A 67 7.62 5.88 3.76
CA PHE A 67 8.06 5.40 5.08
C PHE A 67 6.93 5.36 6.12
N VAL A 68 6.05 6.38 6.13
CA VAL A 68 4.90 6.41 7.03
C VAL A 68 3.96 5.24 6.76
N ILE A 69 3.60 5.03 5.49
CA ILE A 69 2.70 3.95 5.08
C ILE A 69 3.33 2.59 5.40
N ALA A 70 4.59 2.38 4.99
CA ALA A 70 5.31 1.12 5.21
C ALA A 70 5.42 0.78 6.70
N HIS A 71 5.75 1.76 7.57
CA HIS A 71 5.83 1.55 9.01
C HIS A 71 4.50 1.07 9.60
N LYS A 72 3.37 1.69 9.20
CA LYS A 72 2.05 1.33 9.71
C LYS A 72 1.63 -0.08 9.30
N VAL A 73 1.85 -0.45 8.04
CA VAL A 73 1.42 -1.76 7.53
C VAL A 73 2.36 -2.90 7.92
N LEU A 74 3.65 -2.63 8.15
CA LEU A 74 4.63 -3.65 8.55
C LEU A 74 4.29 -4.32 9.88
N HIS A 75 3.60 -3.63 10.79
CA HIS A 75 3.16 -4.21 12.06
C HIS A 75 2.01 -5.22 11.89
N LEU A 76 1.34 -5.23 10.73
CA LEU A 76 0.15 -6.05 10.47
C LEU A 76 0.41 -7.14 9.44
N PHE A 77 1.30 -6.89 8.47
CA PHE A 77 1.63 -7.82 7.40
C PHE A 77 3.01 -8.43 7.58
N LYS A 78 3.15 -9.72 7.25
CA LYS A 78 4.45 -10.41 7.32
C LYS A 78 5.45 -9.93 6.28
N ALA A 79 5.00 -9.25 5.23
CA ALA A 79 5.84 -8.63 4.22
C ALA A 79 5.18 -7.40 3.59
N VAL A 80 6.02 -6.45 3.16
CA VAL A 80 5.62 -5.25 2.43
C VAL A 80 6.40 -5.21 1.13
N ALA A 81 5.71 -5.01 0.01
CA ALA A 81 6.34 -4.79 -1.29
C ALA A 81 5.81 -3.49 -1.93
N VAL A 82 6.65 -2.82 -2.72
CA VAL A 82 6.34 -1.53 -3.34
C VAL A 82 6.54 -1.65 -4.85
N TYR A 83 5.58 -1.15 -5.62
CA TYR A 83 5.66 -1.18 -7.08
C TYR A 83 6.82 -0.33 -7.60
N ASP A 84 7.69 -0.94 -8.42
CA ASP A 84 8.75 -0.24 -9.15
C ASP A 84 8.41 -0.24 -10.66
N PRO A 85 8.08 0.93 -11.24
CA PRO A 85 7.71 1.05 -12.66
C PRO A 85 8.81 0.59 -13.64
N LYS A 86 10.09 0.61 -13.23
CA LYS A 86 11.19 0.17 -14.09
C LYS A 86 11.31 -1.35 -14.14
N MET A 87 10.90 -2.02 -13.06
CA MET A 87 10.90 -3.48 -12.99
C MET A 87 9.56 -4.09 -13.42
N GLY A 88 8.50 -3.29 -13.48
CA GLY A 88 7.17 -3.76 -13.87
C GLY A 88 6.51 -4.67 -12.83
N GLY A 89 6.96 -4.61 -11.57
CA GLY A 89 6.49 -5.47 -10.49
C GLY A 89 6.76 -4.85 -9.12
N TYR A 90 6.53 -5.61 -8.06
CA TYR A 90 6.66 -5.15 -6.68
C TYR A 90 7.95 -5.68 -6.07
N LEU A 91 8.78 -4.77 -5.56
CA LEU A 91 9.98 -5.14 -4.80
C LEU A 91 9.61 -5.30 -3.33
N VAL A 92 9.94 -6.44 -2.73
CA VAL A 92 9.80 -6.67 -1.30
C VAL A 92 10.80 -5.80 -0.55
N VAL A 93 10.31 -4.87 0.27
CA VAL A 93 11.15 -3.86 0.97
C VAL A 93 11.28 -4.14 2.46
N ALA A 94 10.35 -4.91 3.05
CA ALA A 94 10.38 -5.25 4.46
C ALA A 94 9.71 -6.61 4.70
N VAL A 95 10.26 -7.38 5.64
CA VAL A 95 9.79 -8.74 5.98
C VAL A 95 9.84 -8.94 7.49
N HIS A 96 8.77 -9.52 8.03
CA HIS A 96 8.67 -10.00 9.40
C HIS A 96 7.91 -11.34 9.43
N GLY A 97 8.64 -12.46 9.45
CA GLY A 97 8.02 -13.79 9.54
C GLY A 97 7.39 -14.32 8.25
N SER A 98 7.72 -13.74 7.08
CA SER A 98 7.40 -14.28 5.76
C SER A 98 8.56 -15.14 5.20
N GLN A 99 8.27 -15.97 4.21
CA GLN A 99 9.28 -16.71 3.42
C GLN A 99 9.89 -15.85 2.29
N LEU A 100 9.24 -14.72 1.95
CA LEU A 100 9.76 -13.75 0.99
C LEU A 100 11.06 -13.11 1.50
N LYS A 101 11.89 -12.64 0.56
CA LYS A 101 13.17 -11.99 0.87
C LYS A 101 13.15 -10.51 0.47
N VAL A 102 13.84 -9.68 1.25
CA VAL A 102 14.07 -8.28 0.85
C VAL A 102 14.80 -8.25 -0.49
N GLY A 103 14.30 -7.43 -1.43
CA GLY A 103 14.80 -7.33 -2.81
C GLY A 103 14.21 -8.36 -3.77
N GLU A 104 13.35 -9.27 -3.31
CA GLU A 104 12.60 -10.18 -4.18
C GLU A 104 11.57 -9.41 -5.00
N LEU A 105 11.45 -9.76 -6.29
CA LEU A 105 10.45 -9.21 -7.19
C LEU A 105 9.23 -10.14 -7.22
N VAL A 106 8.06 -9.60 -6.90
CA VAL A 106 6.78 -10.33 -6.87
C VAL A 106 5.70 -9.59 -7.66
N ASN A 107 4.62 -10.29 -7.99
CA ASN A 107 3.47 -9.77 -8.73
C ASN A 107 2.17 -10.06 -7.99
N GLU A 108 1.11 -9.34 -8.35
CA GLU A 108 -0.22 -9.53 -7.76
C GLU A 108 -0.77 -10.96 -7.97
N SER A 109 -0.45 -11.56 -9.12
CA SER A 109 -0.84 -12.94 -9.46
C SER A 109 -0.26 -13.98 -8.50
N ASP A 110 0.90 -13.71 -7.90
CA ASP A 110 1.57 -14.64 -6.98
C ASP A 110 0.76 -14.82 -5.69
N PHE A 111 -0.19 -13.91 -5.43
CA PHE A 111 -1.05 -13.89 -4.24
C PHE A 111 -2.54 -13.99 -4.59
N GLY A 112 -2.89 -14.35 -5.83
CA GLY A 112 -4.28 -14.43 -6.27
C GLY A 112 -5.01 -13.08 -6.22
N LEU A 113 -4.31 -11.98 -6.48
CA LEU A 113 -4.86 -10.62 -6.53
C LEU A 113 -5.01 -10.13 -7.99
N ASP A 114 -5.26 -11.03 -8.94
CA ASP A 114 -5.47 -10.65 -10.33
C ASP A 114 -6.80 -9.89 -10.53
N ALA A 115 -6.94 -9.17 -11.64
CA ALA A 115 -8.14 -8.36 -11.93
C ALA A 115 -9.43 -9.19 -12.10
N THR A 116 -9.32 -10.52 -12.14
CA THR A 116 -10.42 -11.48 -12.30
C THR A 116 -10.85 -12.13 -10.98
N SER A 117 -10.04 -11.99 -9.92
CA SER A 117 -10.35 -12.51 -8.58
C SER A 117 -11.42 -11.66 -7.90
N GLU A 118 -12.51 -12.30 -7.47
CA GLU A 118 -13.60 -11.61 -6.77
C GLU A 118 -13.08 -10.96 -5.49
N SER A 119 -13.39 -9.67 -5.31
CA SER A 119 -13.10 -8.97 -4.07
C SER A 119 -14.00 -9.53 -2.97
N ILE A 120 -13.42 -10.10 -1.91
CA ILE A 120 -14.20 -10.46 -0.71
C ILE A 120 -14.65 -9.14 -0.08
N GLN A 121 -15.98 -8.94 -0.03
CA GLN A 121 -16.62 -7.77 0.60
C GLN A 121 -16.24 -7.66 2.07
#